data_AF-A0A3D4HKF7-F1
#
_entry.id   AF-A0A3D4HKF7-F1
#
_cell.length_a   1.000
_cell.length_b   1.000
_cell.length_c   1.000
_cell.angle_alpha   90.00
_cell.angle_beta   90.00
_cell.angle_gamma   90.00
#
_symmetry.space_group_name_H-M   'P 1'
#
loop_
_entity.id
_entity.type
_entity.pdbx_description
1 polymer ?
#
loop_
_entity_poly.entity_id
_entity_poly.type
_entity_poly.pdbx_seq_one_letter_code
_entity_poly.pdbx_strand_id
1 'polypeptide(L)'
;MIGRIPLSRLMLREVDDDARNLAERVPCSPLTALLLKMRGISEDDPLEARAQLNPGLGDSMDRLDLGPVSSRAADLWRSLEGAERVVVYGDYDADGACATTLAMELALAA
;
A
#
# COMPACT_ATOMS: atom_id res chain seq x y z
N MET A 1 4.03 -22.06 -21.15
CA MET A 1 5.39 -21.93 -21.71
C MET A 1 6.09 -20.84 -20.90
N ILE A 2 6.94 -21.21 -19.94
CA ILE A 2 7.63 -20.21 -19.10
C ILE A 2 8.75 -19.61 -19.97
N GLY A 3 8.64 -18.34 -20.33
CA GLY A 3 9.64 -17.66 -21.15
C GLY A 3 11.01 -17.69 -20.48
N ARG A 4 12.09 -17.87 -21.26
CA ARG A 4 13.45 -17.73 -20.73
C ARG A 4 13.66 -16.29 -20.29
N ILE A 5 13.97 -16.09 -19.01
CA ILE A 5 14.42 -14.79 -18.51
C ILE A 5 15.86 -14.61 -18.99
N PRO A 6 16.17 -13.59 -19.82
CA PRO A 6 17.53 -13.37 -20.28
C PRO A 6 18.42 -13.00 -19.10
N LEU A 7 19.64 -13.54 -19.05
CA LEU A 7 20.61 -13.27 -17.98
C LEU A 7 20.93 -11.77 -17.83
N SER A 8 20.79 -10.99 -18.91
CA SER A 8 20.94 -9.54 -18.90
C SER A 8 19.93 -8.80 -18.01
N ARG A 9 18.86 -9.47 -17.59
CA ARG A 9 17.84 -8.93 -16.66
C ARG A 9 18.02 -9.42 -15.23
N LEU A 10 19.02 -10.26 -14.96
CA LEU A 10 19.33 -10.72 -13.61
C LEU A 10 20.19 -9.66 -12.89
N MET A 11 19.74 -9.22 -11.72
CA MET A 11 20.55 -8.38 -10.83
C MET A 11 20.83 -9.17 -9.56
N LEU A 12 22.12 -9.34 -9.23
CA LEU A 12 22.56 -9.86 -7.95
C LEU A 12 22.84 -8.68 -7.02
N ARG A 13 22.33 -8.77 -5.79
CA ARG A 13 22.50 -7.78 -4.74
C ARG A 13 23.16 -8.48 -3.56
N GLU A 14 24.17 -7.85 -2.98
CA GLU A 14 24.84 -8.33 -1.78
C GLU A 14 24.53 -7.40 -0.61
N VAL A 15 24.70 -7.91 0.61
CA VAL A 15 24.57 -7.09 1.81
C VAL A 15 25.77 -6.14 1.87
N ASP A 16 25.51 -4.88 1.55
CA ASP A 16 26.46 -3.77 1.65
C ASP A 16 26.47 -3.13 3.05
N ASP A 17 27.36 -2.16 3.25
CA ASP A 17 27.52 -1.50 4.55
C ASP A 17 26.28 -0.67 4.93
N ASP A 18 25.60 -0.02 3.99
CA ASP A 18 24.39 0.73 4.35
C ASP A 18 23.24 -0.20 4.77
N ALA A 19 23.15 -1.40 4.18
CA ALA A 19 22.20 -2.42 4.65
C ALA A 19 22.54 -2.88 6.08
N ARG A 20 23.83 -3.01 6.42
CA ARG A 20 24.25 -3.30 7.81
C ARG A 20 23.90 -2.14 8.75
N ASN A 21 24.18 -0.90 8.35
CA ASN A 21 23.87 0.29 9.14
C ASN A 21 22.36 0.43 9.38
N LEU A 22 21.53 0.20 8.36
CA LEU A 22 20.07 0.23 8.48
C LEU A 22 19.57 -0.90 9.40
N ALA A 23 20.15 -2.10 9.30
CA ALA A 23 19.78 -3.24 10.16
C ALA A 23 20.09 -2.99 11.65
N GLU A 24 21.11 -2.19 11.96
CA GLU A 24 21.39 -1.76 13.34
C GLU A 24 20.38 -0.71 13.83
N ARG A 25 20.04 0.28 12.98
CA ARG A 25 19.07 1.36 13.32
C ARG A 25 17.62 0.87 13.39
N VAL A 26 17.29 -0.12 12.59
CA VAL A 26 16.01 -0.80 12.52
C VAL A 26 16.27 -2.27 12.78
N PRO A 27 16.19 -2.73 14.05
CA PRO A 27 16.61 -4.07 14.47
C PRO A 27 15.95 -5.19 13.67
N CYS A 28 16.58 -5.53 12.54
CA CYS A 28 16.15 -6.52 11.57
C CYS A 28 17.38 -7.22 11.00
N SER A 29 17.20 -8.25 10.18
CA SER A 29 18.34 -8.91 9.57
C SER A 29 18.99 -8.02 8.50
N PRO A 30 20.32 -8.11 8.26
CA PRO A 30 20.96 -7.40 7.15
C PRO A 30 20.35 -7.72 5.78
N LEU A 31 19.81 -8.93 5.61
CA LEU A 31 19.05 -9.31 4.41
C LEU A 31 17.73 -8.53 4.31
N THR A 32 17.00 -8.36 5.41
CA THR A 32 15.77 -7.55 5.45
C THR A 32 16.07 -6.09 5.12
N ALA A 33 17.13 -5.52 5.68
CA ALA A 33 17.56 -4.16 5.37
C ALA A 33 17.95 -3.99 3.89
N LEU A 34 18.63 -4.98 3.29
CA LEU A 34 18.90 -5.01 1.85
C LEU A 34 17.59 -4.99 1.03
N LEU A 35 16.58 -5.77 1.42
CA LEU A 35 15.28 -5.78 0.74
C LEU A 35 14.54 -4.43 0.86
N LEU A 36 14.66 -3.76 2.01
CA LEU A 36 14.12 -2.41 2.20
C LEU A 36 14.82 -1.39 1.28
N LYS A 37 16.16 -1.42 1.19
CA LYS A 37 16.92 -0.60 0.22
C LYS A 37 16.51 -0.88 -1.22
N MET A 38 16.30 -2.15 -1.58
CA MET A 38 15.82 -2.54 -2.91
C MET A 38 14.42 -1.99 -3.22
N ARG A 39 13.61 -1.67 -2.21
CA ARG A 39 12.32 -0.98 -2.34
C ARG A 39 12.45 0.56 -2.40
N GLY A 40 13.66 1.09 -2.35
CA GLY A 40 13.94 2.53 -2.42
C GLY A 40 14.00 3.23 -1.07
N ILE A 41 13.96 2.48 0.04
CA ILE A 41 14.03 3.04 1.39
C ILE A 41 15.50 3.34 1.72
N SER A 42 15.78 4.60 2.06
CA SER A 42 17.13 5.04 2.39
C SER A 42 17.58 4.50 3.75
N GLU A 43 18.87 4.16 3.87
CA GLU A 43 19.53 3.90 5.15
C GLU A 43 19.37 5.07 6.14
N ASP A 44 19.20 6.29 5.62
CA ASP A 44 19.04 7.51 6.40
C ASP A 44 17.63 7.72 6.94
N ASP A 45 16.65 6.94 6.48
CA ASP A 45 15.25 6.99 6.94
C ASP A 45 14.82 5.70 7.66
N PRO A 46 15.23 5.50 8.94
CA PRO A 46 14.83 4.36 9.73
C PRO A 46 13.35 4.40 10.13
N LEU A 47 12.68 5.55 10.03
CA LEU A 47 11.26 5.68 10.34
C LEU A 47 10.42 5.09 9.21
N GLU A 48 10.75 5.41 7.97
CA GLU A 48 10.12 4.80 6.79
C GLU A 48 10.34 3.28 6.77
N ALA A 49 11.57 2.83 7.05
CA ALA A 49 11.87 1.40 7.15
C ALA A 49 11.03 0.69 8.22
N ARG A 50 10.82 1.30 9.39
CA ARG A 50 9.95 0.74 10.45
C ARG A 50 8.48 0.71 10.02
N ALA A 51 8.00 1.77 9.37
CA ALA A 51 6.62 1.83 8.86
C ALA A 51 6.35 0.76 7.80
N GLN A 52 7.36 0.39 7.02
CA GLN A 52 7.27 -0.68 6.01
C GLN A 52 7.27 -2.08 6.62
N LEU A 53 8.03 -2.29 7.71
CA LEU A 53 8.08 -3.59 8.40
C LEU A 53 6.85 -3.85 9.29
N ASN A 54 6.24 -2.80 9.82
CA ASN A 54 5.06 -2.88 10.66
C ASN A 54 4.05 -1.78 10.29
N PRO A 55 3.37 -1.91 9.14
CA PRO A 55 2.43 -0.89 8.68
C PRO A 55 1.19 -0.86 9.58
N GLY A 56 0.93 0.28 10.21
CA GLY A 56 -0.34 0.57 10.86
C GLY A 56 -1.39 0.93 9.82
N LEU A 57 -2.64 0.46 10.01
CA LEU A 57 -3.75 0.82 9.11
C LEU A 57 -4.02 2.34 9.14
N GLY A 58 -4.02 2.96 10.33
CA GLY A 58 -4.20 4.42 10.48
C GLY A 58 -3.16 5.20 9.70
N ASP A 59 -1.87 4.95 9.97
CA ASP A 59 -0.76 5.59 9.25
C ASP A 59 -0.81 5.39 7.74
N SER A 60 -1.31 4.23 7.29
CA SER A 60 -1.46 3.93 5.86
C SER A 60 -2.60 4.72 5.24
N MET A 61 -3.71 4.87 5.96
CA MET A 61 -4.87 5.66 5.53
C MET A 61 -4.57 7.17 5.54
N ASP A 62 -3.83 7.67 6.52
CA ASP A 62 -3.49 9.10 6.63
C ASP A 62 -2.56 9.59 5.50
N ARG A 63 -1.73 8.68 4.97
CA ARG A 63 -0.85 8.95 3.81
C ARG A 63 -1.52 8.72 2.46
N LEU A 64 -2.77 8.24 2.44
CA LEU A 64 -3.46 7.88 1.21
C LEU A 64 -3.94 9.14 0.47
N ASP A 65 -3.34 9.43 -0.69
CA ASP A 65 -3.85 10.43 -1.61
C ASP A 65 -4.68 9.77 -2.71
N LEU A 66 -6.00 9.83 -2.56
CA LEU A 66 -6.97 9.35 -3.55
C LEU A 66 -7.28 10.41 -4.64
N GLY A 67 -6.51 11.50 -4.66
CA GLY A 67 -6.65 12.60 -5.59
C GLY A 67 -7.72 13.61 -5.18
N PRO A 68 -7.83 14.73 -5.93
CA PRO A 68 -8.59 15.92 -5.53
C PRO A 68 -10.11 15.70 -5.46
N VAL A 69 -10.62 14.62 -6.04
CA VAL A 69 -12.07 14.33 -6.10
C VAL A 69 -12.53 13.50 -4.90
N SER A 70 -11.59 12.88 -4.17
CA SER A 70 -11.89 11.97 -3.05
C SER A 70 -12.68 12.63 -1.93
N SER A 71 -12.33 13.86 -1.57
CA SER A 71 -13.06 14.66 -0.56
C SER A 71 -14.52 14.89 -0.96
N ARG A 72 -14.75 15.28 -2.23
CA ARG A 72 -16.10 15.49 -2.76
C ARG A 72 -16.91 14.19 -2.81
N ALA A 73 -16.27 13.07 -3.12
CA ALA A 73 -16.91 11.75 -3.09
C ALA A 73 -17.30 11.35 -1.65
N ALA A 74 -16.43 11.62 -0.67
CA ALA A 74 -16.74 11.38 0.75
C ALA A 74 -17.89 12.27 1.25
N ASP A 75 -17.94 13.54 0.84
CA ASP A 75 -19.03 14.45 1.20
C ASP A 75 -20.35 14.01 0.55
N LEU A 76 -20.31 13.59 -0.71
CA LEU A 76 -21.46 12.99 -1.38
C LEU A 76 -21.93 11.76 -0.62
N TRP A 77 -21.01 10.85 -0.24
CA TRP A 77 -21.33 9.66 0.53
C TRP A 77 -22.06 9.97 1.83
N ARG A 78 -21.52 10.90 2.63
CA ARG A 78 -22.15 11.33 3.90
C ARG A 78 -23.53 11.96 3.67
N SER A 79 -23.75 12.63 2.54
CA SER A 79 -25.05 13.18 2.19
C SER A 79 -26.10 12.14 1.77
N LEU A 80 -25.71 10.87 1.61
CA LEU A 80 -26.64 9.77 1.28
C LEU A 80 -27.39 9.23 2.50
N GLU A 81 -27.20 9.78 3.70
CA GLU A 81 -27.96 9.39 4.89
C GLU A 81 -29.49 9.52 4.62
N GLY A 82 -30.21 8.40 4.74
CA GLY A 82 -31.64 8.31 4.41
C GLY A 82 -31.98 8.11 2.93
N ALA A 83 -31.00 7.88 2.05
CA ALA A 83 -31.26 7.53 0.66
C ALA A 83 -31.94 6.16 0.53
N GLU A 84 -33.12 6.12 -0.11
CA GLU A 84 -33.89 4.88 -0.22
C GLU A 84 -33.38 3.91 -1.31
N ARG A 85 -32.67 4.42 -2.31
CA ARG A 85 -32.21 3.63 -3.47
C ARG A 85 -30.86 4.09 -3.97
N VAL A 86 -29.82 3.32 -3.65
CA VAL A 86 -28.46 3.53 -4.13
C VAL A 86 -28.07 2.37 -5.05
N VAL A 87 -27.47 2.69 -6.19
CA VAL A 87 -26.83 1.71 -7.08
C VAL A 87 -25.33 1.93 -7.01
N VAL A 88 -24.57 0.88 -6.69
CA VAL A 88 -23.10 0.90 -6.70
C VAL A 88 -22.63 0.21 -7.97
N TYR A 89 -21.85 0.91 -8.78
CA TYR A 89 -21.28 0.38 -10.03
C TYR A 89 -19.80 0.06 -9.83
N GLY A 90 -19.45 -1.21 -9.96
CA GLY A 90 -18.09 -1.74 -9.80
C GLY A 90 -17.39 -2.09 -11.11
N ASP A 91 -16.09 -2.33 -11.01
CA ASP A 91 -15.33 -3.03 -12.06
C ASP A 91 -15.38 -4.55 -11.85
N TYR A 92 -15.08 -5.32 -12.89
CA TYR A 92 -15.22 -6.78 -12.91
C TYR A 92 -14.03 -7.55 -12.34
N ASP A 93 -12.93 -6.87 -12.02
CA ASP A 93 -11.77 -7.50 -11.40
C ASP A 93 -11.97 -7.68 -9.88
N ALA A 94 -11.02 -8.37 -9.25
CA ALA A 94 -11.14 -8.67 -7.83
C ALA A 94 -11.16 -7.40 -6.97
N ASP A 95 -10.42 -6.35 -7.37
CA ASP A 95 -10.38 -5.08 -6.65
C ASP A 95 -11.74 -4.36 -6.74
N GLY A 96 -12.29 -4.24 -7.96
CA GLY A 96 -13.59 -3.65 -8.23
C GLY A 96 -14.74 -4.37 -7.53
N ALA A 97 -14.72 -5.70 -7.51
CA ALA A 97 -15.71 -6.49 -6.79
C ALA A 97 -15.64 -6.24 -5.27
N CYS A 98 -14.44 -6.27 -4.68
CA CYS A 98 -14.25 -6.00 -3.25
C CYS A 98 -14.66 -4.57 -2.87
N ALA A 99 -14.27 -3.56 -3.65
CA ALA A 99 -14.65 -2.17 -3.41
C ALA A 99 -16.16 -1.96 -3.47
N THR A 100 -16.83 -2.62 -4.43
CA THR A 100 -18.29 -2.56 -4.58
C THR A 100 -18.99 -3.16 -3.37
N THR A 101 -18.55 -4.33 -2.91
CA THR A 101 -19.11 -4.96 -1.71
C THR A 101 -18.92 -4.07 -0.48
N LEU A 102 -17.73 -3.50 -0.28
CA LEU A 102 -17.47 -2.58 0.85
C LEU A 102 -18.38 -1.34 0.79
N ALA A 103 -18.53 -0.73 -0.38
CA ALA A 103 -19.43 0.41 -0.54
C ALA A 103 -20.89 0.02 -0.26
N MET A 104 -21.35 -1.12 -0.76
CA MET A 104 -22.71 -1.61 -0.46
C MET A 104 -22.94 -1.80 1.03
N GLU A 105 -22.01 -2.44 1.75
CA GLU A 105 -22.11 -2.62 3.21
C GLU A 105 -22.15 -1.28 3.95
N LEU A 106 -21.32 -0.31 3.55
CA LEU A 106 -21.33 1.03 4.12
C LEU A 106 -22.65 1.78 3.87
N ALA A 107 -23.29 1.58 2.70
CA ALA A 107 -24.55 2.24 2.38
C ALA A 107 -25.74 1.62 3.12
N LEU A 108 -25.67 0.31 3.40
CA LEU A 108 -26.68 -0.40 4.19
C LEU A 108 -26.56 -0.14 5.69
N ALA A 109 -25.38 0.26 6.17
CA ALA A 109 -25.10 0.58 7.56
C ALA A 109 -25.35 2.04 7.94
N ALA A 110 -25.52 2.92 6.95
CA ALA A 110 -25.85 4.35 7.11
C ALA A 110 -27.37 4.57 7.23
#